data_AF-L7QLS1-F1
#
_entry.id   AF-L7QLS1-F1
#
_cell.length_a   1.000
_cell.length_b   1.000
_cell.length_c   1.000
_cell.angle_alpha   90.00
_cell.angle_beta   90.00
_cell.angle_gamma   90.00
#
_symmetry.space_group_name_H-M   'P 1'
#
loop_
_entity.id
_entity.type
_entity.pdbx_description
1 polymer ?
#
loop_
_entity_poly.entity_id
_entity_poly.type
_entity_poly.pdbx_seq_one_letter_code
_entity_poly.pdbx_strand_id
1 'polypeptide(L)'
;DKNQINEIVNTLKKGPLDPNVEVVIGIPAIYLAYVKSIVPDNLQVAAQNCWKVPKGAFTGEISPAMIKDNGVNWVILGHSERRTIFGEKDDLVAEKVAHALESGLKVIACIGETLEEREAGKTEEVVFRQTKALVQAIGNNWANVVLA
;
A
#
# COMPACT_ATOMS: atom_id res chain seq x y z
N ASP A 1 -12.48 7.55 13.42
CA ASP A 1 -13.64 6.63 13.53
C ASP A 1 -14.51 6.77 12.26
N LYS A 2 -15.73 6.19 12.22
CA LYS A 2 -16.62 6.31 11.06
C LYS A 2 -17.11 7.76 10.80
N ASN A 3 -17.23 8.60 11.83
CA ASN A 3 -17.65 9.99 11.65
C ASN A 3 -16.58 10.78 10.90
N GLN A 4 -15.32 10.67 11.34
CA GLN A 4 -14.18 11.29 10.65
C GLN A 4 -14.01 10.77 9.22
N ILE A 5 -14.21 9.46 9.00
CA ILE A 5 -14.21 8.88 7.65
C ILE A 5 -15.26 9.56 6.76
N ASN A 6 -16.48 9.72 7.26
CA ASN A 6 -17.56 10.37 6.50
C ASN A 6 -17.21 11.83 6.15
N GLU A 7 -16.62 12.58 7.09
CA GLU A 7 -16.20 13.96 6.83
C GLU A 7 -15.15 14.05 5.72
N ILE A 8 -14.14 13.17 5.75
CA ILE A 8 -13.09 13.11 4.73
C ILE A 8 -13.69 12.73 3.37
N VAL A 9 -14.49 11.65 3.32
CA VAL A 9 -15.12 11.19 2.07
C VAL A 9 -16.05 12.26 1.50
N ASN A 10 -16.83 12.94 2.34
CA ASN A 10 -17.70 14.03 1.91
C ASN A 10 -16.91 15.24 1.39
N THR A 11 -15.73 15.50 1.95
CA THR A 11 -14.83 16.55 1.46
C THR A 11 -14.29 16.19 0.08
N LEU A 12 -13.83 14.95 -0.10
CA LEU A 12 -13.32 14.45 -1.39
C LEU A 12 -14.40 14.43 -2.48
N LYS A 13 -15.67 14.20 -2.13
CA LYS A 13 -16.80 14.24 -3.06
C LYS A 13 -17.16 15.65 -3.58
N LYS A 14 -16.84 16.71 -2.82
CA LYS A 14 -17.26 18.09 -3.13
C LYS A 14 -16.31 18.81 -4.06
N GLY A 15 -15.02 18.50 -4.00
CA GLY A 15 -14.01 19.15 -4.83
C GLY A 15 -14.10 18.67 -6.28
N PRO A 16 -13.85 19.54 -7.29
CA PRO A 16 -13.58 19.04 -8.63
C PRO A 16 -12.31 18.19 -8.57
N LEU A 17 -12.45 16.89 -8.86
CA LEU A 17 -11.31 16.02 -9.07
C LEU A 17 -10.95 16.09 -10.55
N ASP A 18 -9.67 16.32 -10.84
CA ASP A 18 -9.18 16.30 -12.22
C ASP A 18 -9.39 14.88 -12.78
N PRO A 19 -10.10 14.71 -13.90
CA PRO A 19 -10.32 13.39 -14.50
C PRO A 19 -9.03 12.69 -14.95
N ASN A 20 -7.91 13.42 -15.04
CA ASN A 20 -6.59 12.87 -15.37
C ASN A 20 -5.80 12.40 -14.14
N VAL A 21 -6.36 12.49 -12.93
CA VAL A 21 -5.69 12.12 -11.68
C VAL A 21 -6.39 10.93 -11.04
N GLU A 22 -5.64 9.86 -10.76
CA GLU A 22 -6.11 8.73 -9.93
C GLU A 22 -5.94 9.09 -8.45
N VAL A 23 -7.04 9.12 -7.70
CA VAL A 23 -7.03 9.37 -6.25
C VAL A 23 -7.18 8.05 -5.51
N VAL A 24 -6.23 7.71 -4.64
CA VAL A 24 -6.22 6.47 -3.86
C VAL A 24 -6.16 6.79 -2.36
N ILE A 25 -7.10 6.23 -1.58
CA ILE A 25 -7.22 6.50 -0.14
C ILE A 25 -6.75 5.27 0.65
N GLY A 26 -5.69 5.41 1.44
CA GLY A 26 -5.17 4.35 2.32
C GLY A 26 -5.99 4.23 3.61
N ILE A 27 -6.66 3.10 3.81
CA ILE A 27 -7.64 2.90 4.89
C ILE A 27 -7.19 1.78 5.84
N PRO A 28 -7.33 1.96 7.17
CA PRO A 28 -7.11 0.89 8.13
C PRO A 28 -8.02 -0.31 7.83
N ALA A 29 -7.49 -1.53 7.93
CA ALA A 29 -8.16 -2.75 7.49
C ALA A 29 -9.60 -2.91 8.04
N ILE A 30 -9.82 -2.53 9.29
CA ILE A 30 -11.12 -2.59 9.99
C ILE A 30 -12.22 -1.72 9.35
N TYR A 31 -11.86 -0.78 8.47
CA TYR A 31 -12.77 0.14 7.79
C TYR A 31 -12.82 -0.06 6.27
N LEU A 32 -12.08 -1.01 5.68
CA LEU A 32 -11.99 -1.17 4.22
C LEU A 32 -13.36 -1.37 3.57
N ALA A 33 -14.14 -2.35 4.06
CA ALA A 33 -15.50 -2.64 3.56
C ALA A 33 -16.42 -1.42 3.67
N TYR A 34 -16.34 -0.71 4.79
CA TYR A 34 -17.17 0.46 5.06
C TYR A 34 -16.83 1.63 4.14
N VAL A 35 -15.54 1.93 3.96
CA VAL A 35 -15.12 3.01 3.06
C VAL A 35 -15.49 2.66 1.63
N LYS A 36 -15.24 1.41 1.19
CA LYS A 36 -15.58 0.99 -0.17
C LYS A 36 -17.07 1.11 -0.48
N SER A 37 -17.96 0.94 0.51
CA SER A 37 -19.41 1.08 0.30
C SER A 37 -19.91 2.52 0.21
N ILE A 38 -19.11 3.51 0.63
CA ILE A 38 -19.53 4.92 0.64
C ILE A 38 -18.74 5.80 -0.34
N VAL A 39 -17.58 5.34 -0.84
CA VAL A 39 -16.79 6.07 -1.83
C VAL A 39 -17.34 5.86 -3.25
N PRO A 40 -17.39 6.92 -4.08
CA PRO A 40 -17.74 6.80 -5.49
C PRO A 40 -16.65 6.09 -6.30
N ASP A 41 -16.99 5.58 -7.48
CA ASP A 41 -16.07 4.77 -8.30
C ASP A 41 -14.83 5.50 -8.82
N ASN A 42 -14.89 6.84 -8.90
CA ASN A 42 -13.73 7.66 -9.26
C ASN A 42 -12.70 7.83 -8.14
N LEU A 43 -13.00 7.34 -6.92
CA LEU A 43 -12.06 7.27 -5.80
C LEU A 43 -11.66 5.82 -5.55
N GLN A 44 -10.36 5.55 -5.56
CA GLN A 44 -9.82 4.24 -5.24
C GLN A 44 -9.55 4.12 -3.75
N VAL A 45 -9.58 2.87 -3.25
CA VAL A 45 -9.27 2.54 -1.86
C VAL A 45 -8.04 1.63 -1.86
N ALA A 46 -7.17 1.80 -0.87
CA ALA A 46 -6.02 0.94 -0.62
C ALA A 46 -6.05 0.39 0.81
N ALA A 47 -5.66 -0.87 0.97
CA ALA A 47 -5.25 -1.40 2.26
C ALA A 47 -3.86 -0.86 2.65
N GLN A 48 -3.58 -0.77 3.95
CA GLN A 48 -2.31 -0.22 4.46
C GLN A 48 -1.20 -1.26 4.66
N ASN A 49 -1.52 -2.56 4.55
CA ASN A 49 -0.58 -3.67 4.59
C ASN A 49 -1.29 -4.96 4.16
N CYS A 50 -0.53 -5.96 3.73
CA CYS A 50 -0.98 -7.35 3.61
C CYS A 50 0.19 -8.31 3.80
N TRP A 51 -0.11 -9.60 3.93
CA TRP A 51 0.90 -10.62 4.17
C TRP A 51 1.44 -11.27 2.90
N LYS A 52 2.61 -11.89 3.03
CA LYS A 52 3.40 -12.45 1.93
C LYS A 52 2.96 -13.82 1.39
N VAL A 53 2.01 -14.47 2.06
CA VAL A 53 1.52 -15.80 1.67
C VAL A 53 0.00 -15.85 1.75
N PRO A 54 -0.66 -16.71 0.95
CA PRO A 54 -2.12 -16.67 0.80
C PRO A 54 -2.87 -17.11 2.05
N LYS A 55 -2.31 -18.03 2.84
CA LYS A 55 -2.92 -18.59 4.05
C LYS A 55 -1.86 -19.24 4.96
N GLY A 56 -2.20 -19.40 6.23
CA GLY A 56 -1.36 -20.08 7.21
C GLY A 56 -1.60 -19.56 8.63
N ALA A 57 -0.74 -19.95 9.56
CA ALA A 57 -0.80 -19.54 10.96
C ALA A 57 -0.21 -18.12 11.16
N PHE A 58 -0.89 -17.11 10.63
CA PHE A 58 -0.50 -15.69 10.70
C PHE A 58 -1.61 -14.85 11.35
N THR A 59 -1.91 -15.15 12.61
CA THR A 59 -2.98 -14.49 13.36
C THR A 59 -2.82 -12.98 13.34
N GLY A 60 -3.86 -12.26 12.91
CA GLY A 60 -3.90 -10.80 12.82
C GLY A 60 -3.53 -10.22 11.46
N GLU A 61 -2.91 -11.01 10.57
CA GLU A 61 -2.61 -10.57 9.22
C GLU A 61 -3.81 -10.75 8.26
N ILE A 62 -3.81 -9.98 7.18
CA ILE A 62 -4.78 -10.09 6.08
C ILE A 62 -4.07 -10.46 4.77
N SER A 63 -4.76 -11.23 3.93
CA SER A 63 -4.23 -11.61 2.61
C SER A 63 -4.68 -10.63 1.51
N PRO A 64 -3.94 -10.54 0.39
CA PRO A 64 -4.39 -9.84 -0.82
C PRO A 64 -5.79 -10.28 -1.29
N ALA A 65 -6.10 -11.58 -1.18
CA ALA A 65 -7.41 -12.12 -1.56
C ALA A 65 -8.54 -11.54 -0.70
N MET A 66 -8.33 -11.41 0.62
CA MET A 66 -9.31 -10.76 1.52
C MET A 66 -9.52 -9.29 1.17
N ILE A 67 -8.47 -8.58 0.75
CA ILE A 67 -8.59 -7.18 0.30
C ILE A 67 -9.46 -7.10 -0.95
N LYS A 68 -9.19 -7.96 -1.95
CA LYS A 68 -9.99 -8.01 -3.18
C LYS A 68 -11.44 -8.39 -2.97
N ASP A 69 -11.71 -9.31 -2.04
CA ASP A 69 -13.08 -9.70 -1.66
C ASP A 69 -13.91 -8.51 -1.17
N ASN A 70 -13.26 -7.48 -0.61
CA ASN A 70 -13.89 -6.22 -0.22
C ASN A 70 -14.02 -5.20 -1.37
N GLY A 71 -13.72 -5.57 -2.62
CA GLY A 71 -13.76 -4.67 -3.79
C GLY A 71 -12.63 -3.62 -3.80
N VAL A 72 -11.56 -3.85 -3.04
CA VAL A 72 -10.40 -2.97 -2.92
C VAL A 72 -9.26 -3.50 -3.82
N ASN A 73 -8.67 -2.61 -4.62
CA ASN A 73 -7.71 -3.00 -5.67
C ASN A 73 -6.28 -2.53 -5.42
N TRP A 74 -6.03 -1.73 -4.38
CA TRP A 74 -4.71 -1.21 -4.05
C TRP A 74 -4.24 -1.67 -2.67
N VAL A 75 -2.92 -1.75 -2.49
CA VAL A 75 -2.29 -1.94 -1.17
C VAL A 75 -0.99 -1.14 -1.07
N ILE A 76 -0.75 -0.55 0.10
CA ILE A 76 0.49 0.13 0.46
C ILE A 76 1.41 -0.89 1.13
N LEU A 77 2.65 -1.01 0.67
CA LEU A 77 3.63 -1.96 1.18
C LEU A 77 5.00 -1.30 1.36
N GLY A 78 5.71 -1.66 2.44
CA GLY A 78 7.02 -1.09 2.74
C GLY A 78 6.99 0.34 3.28
N HIS A 79 5.85 0.80 3.81
CA HIS A 79 5.76 2.13 4.44
C HIS A 79 6.84 2.31 5.51
N SER A 80 7.37 3.53 5.66
CA SER A 80 8.50 3.81 6.57
C SER A 80 8.22 3.33 7.99
N GLU A 81 7.03 3.56 8.52
CA GLU A 81 6.59 3.07 9.84
C GLU A 81 6.68 1.55 9.96
N ARG A 82 6.36 0.80 8.90
CA ARG A 82 6.47 -0.67 8.88
C ARG A 82 7.91 -1.13 8.87
N ARG A 83 8.78 -0.40 8.17
CA ARG A 83 10.23 -0.69 8.13
C ARG A 83 10.91 -0.36 9.46
N THR A 84 10.63 0.81 10.03
CA THR A 84 11.34 1.32 11.21
C THR A 84 10.76 0.81 12.53
N ILE A 85 9.43 0.82 12.68
CA ILE A 85 8.76 0.44 13.94
C ILE A 85 8.52 -1.07 13.98
N PHE A 86 8.05 -1.64 12.87
CA PHE A 86 7.70 -3.07 12.79
C PHE A 86 8.84 -3.94 12.22
N GLY A 87 9.95 -3.34 11.79
CA GLY A 87 11.15 -4.07 11.38
C GLY A 87 11.03 -4.81 10.04
N GLU A 88 10.14 -4.38 9.14
CA GLU A 88 9.97 -5.04 7.84
C GLU A 88 11.19 -4.81 6.94
N LYS A 89 11.92 -5.89 6.68
CA LYS A 89 13.12 -5.90 5.83
C LYS A 89 12.77 -5.93 4.35
N ASP A 90 13.74 -5.56 3.52
CA ASP A 90 13.61 -5.46 2.06
C ASP A 90 13.07 -6.74 1.42
N ASP A 91 13.59 -7.90 1.82
CA ASP A 91 13.15 -9.20 1.30
C ASP A 91 11.69 -9.49 1.67
N LEU A 92 11.27 -9.17 2.90
CA LEU A 92 9.88 -9.36 3.33
C LEU A 92 8.93 -8.45 2.55
N VAL A 93 9.32 -7.19 2.34
CA VAL A 93 8.52 -6.26 1.53
C VAL A 93 8.44 -6.76 0.09
N ALA A 94 9.54 -7.22 -0.49
CA ALA A 94 9.58 -7.81 -1.83
C ALA A 94 8.64 -9.02 -1.96
N GLU A 95 8.67 -9.95 -0.99
CA GLU A 95 7.75 -11.11 -0.95
C GLU A 95 6.28 -10.67 -0.88
N LYS A 96 5.95 -9.64 -0.08
CA LYS A 96 4.60 -9.08 0.00
C LYS A 96 4.16 -8.43 -1.31
N VAL A 97 5.06 -7.68 -1.96
CA VAL A 97 4.78 -7.02 -3.24
C VAL A 97 4.51 -8.05 -4.33
N ALA A 98 5.34 -9.08 -4.44
CA ALA A 98 5.12 -10.18 -5.39
C ALA A 98 3.75 -10.83 -5.17
N HIS A 99 3.44 -11.23 -3.93
CA HIS A 99 2.18 -11.88 -3.61
C HIS A 99 0.94 -11.00 -3.86
N ALA A 100 1.03 -9.69 -3.58
CA ALA A 100 -0.03 -8.74 -3.88
C ALA A 100 -0.28 -8.62 -5.40
N LEU A 101 0.78 -8.49 -6.19
CA LEU A 101 0.70 -8.42 -7.65
C LEU A 101 0.17 -9.72 -8.27
N GLU A 102 0.66 -10.87 -7.81
CA GLU A 102 0.17 -12.21 -8.24
C GLU A 102 -1.32 -12.40 -7.94
N SER A 103 -1.82 -11.81 -6.86
CA SER A 103 -3.24 -11.83 -6.50
C SER A 103 -4.07 -10.81 -7.30
N GLY A 104 -3.43 -10.00 -8.14
CA GLY A 104 -4.05 -8.98 -8.96
C GLY A 104 -4.47 -7.73 -8.19
N LEU A 105 -3.73 -7.37 -7.13
CA LEU A 105 -3.75 -6.03 -6.56
C LEU A 105 -2.74 -5.14 -7.29
N LYS A 106 -3.03 -3.83 -7.33
CA LYS A 106 -2.03 -2.79 -7.59
C LYS A 106 -1.31 -2.45 -6.28
N VAL A 107 -0.06 -2.01 -6.38
CA VAL A 107 0.81 -1.79 -5.21
C VAL A 107 1.35 -0.37 -5.21
N ILE A 108 1.21 0.31 -4.06
CA ILE A 108 2.00 1.50 -3.73
C ILE A 108 3.20 0.99 -2.92
N ALA A 109 4.35 0.87 -3.57
CA ALA A 109 5.56 0.32 -2.99
C ALA A 109 6.42 1.46 -2.42
N CYS A 110 6.52 1.53 -1.10
CA CYS A 110 7.22 2.61 -0.42
C CYS A 110 8.71 2.29 -0.24
N ILE A 111 9.52 3.30 -0.54
CA ILE A 111 10.96 3.36 -0.30
C ILE A 111 11.31 4.68 0.39
N GLY A 112 12.48 4.74 0.99
CA GLY A 112 12.96 5.93 1.69
C GLY A 112 13.90 5.57 2.82
N GLU A 113 14.77 6.52 3.11
CA GLU A 113 15.72 6.50 4.21
C GLU A 113 15.10 7.01 5.51
N THR A 114 15.71 6.67 6.64
CA THR A 114 15.42 7.32 7.92
C THR A 114 16.08 8.69 8.01
N LEU A 115 15.68 9.51 8.99
CA LEU A 115 16.33 10.80 9.22
C LEU A 115 17.84 10.64 9.50
N GLU A 116 18.23 9.64 10.27
CA GLU A 116 19.63 9.35 10.61
C GLU A 116 20.42 8.92 9.37
N GLU A 117 19.83 8.11 8.49
CA GLU A 117 20.45 7.72 7.22
C GLU A 117 20.62 8.92 6.29
N ARG A 118 19.63 9.82 6.24
CA ARG A 118 19.71 11.07 5.49
C ARG A 118 20.82 11.99 6.00
N GLU A 119 20.89 12.20 7.31
CA GLU A 119 21.93 13.02 7.95
C GLU A 119 23.33 12.42 7.77
N ALA A 120 23.42 11.10 7.65
CA ALA A 120 24.65 10.38 7.32
C ALA A 120 24.98 10.34 5.80
N GLY A 121 24.17 10.98 4.95
CA GLY A 121 24.39 11.02 3.50
C GLY A 121 24.13 9.69 2.78
N LYS A 122 23.29 8.82 3.34
CA LYS A 122 23.01 7.46 2.82
C LYS A 122 21.74 7.33 2.00
N THR A 123 21.04 8.43 1.69
CA THR A 123 19.77 8.42 0.96
C THR A 123 19.84 7.56 -0.30
N GLU A 124 20.83 7.80 -1.19
CA GLU A 124 20.98 7.04 -2.44
C GLU A 124 21.24 5.54 -2.21
N GLU A 125 22.08 5.19 -1.23
CA GLU A 125 22.38 3.81 -0.88
C GLU A 125 21.10 3.06 -0.44
N VAL A 126 20.30 3.71 0.41
CA VAL A 126 19.08 3.12 0.97
C VAL A 126 18.02 2.94 -0.10
N VAL A 127 17.70 3.99 -0.86
CA VAL A 127 16.68 3.90 -1.92
C VAL A 127 17.12 2.94 -3.02
N PHE A 128 18.41 2.86 -3.34
CA PHE A 128 18.92 1.87 -4.30
C PHE A 128 18.73 0.44 -3.80
N ARG A 129 19.14 0.15 -2.55
CA ARG A 129 18.98 -1.18 -1.95
C ARG A 129 17.52 -1.61 -1.93
N GLN A 130 16.62 -0.75 -1.45
CA GLN A 130 15.20 -1.04 -1.35
C GLN A 130 14.56 -1.24 -2.74
N THR A 131 14.86 -0.34 -3.69
CA THR A 131 14.36 -0.44 -5.07
C THR A 131 14.87 -1.72 -5.76
N LYS A 132 16.14 -2.08 -5.55
CA LYS A 132 16.73 -3.30 -6.12
C LYS A 132 15.98 -4.58 -5.71
N ALA A 133 15.59 -4.68 -4.43
CA ALA A 133 14.79 -5.81 -3.95
C ALA A 133 13.40 -5.83 -4.61
N LEU A 134 12.77 -4.66 -4.76
CA LEU A 134 11.46 -4.52 -5.38
C LEU A 134 11.47 -4.86 -6.88
N VAL A 135 12.50 -4.47 -7.63
CA VAL A 135 12.59 -4.72 -9.08
C VAL A 135 12.41 -6.21 -9.41
N GLN A 136 13.03 -7.09 -8.62
CA GLN A 136 12.93 -8.54 -8.82
C GLN A 136 11.50 -9.04 -8.51
N ALA A 137 10.89 -8.56 -7.44
CA ALA A 137 9.52 -8.93 -7.06
C ALA A 137 8.44 -8.41 -8.02
N ILE A 138 8.65 -7.22 -8.59
CA ILE A 138 7.70 -6.60 -9.53
C ILE A 138 7.78 -7.29 -10.90
N GLY A 139 8.98 -7.63 -11.36
CA GLY A 139 9.19 -8.21 -12.68
C GLY A 139 8.65 -7.31 -13.78
N ASN A 140 7.72 -7.82 -14.59
CA ASN A 140 7.10 -7.08 -15.70
C ASN A 140 5.81 -6.34 -15.30
N ASN A 141 5.41 -6.34 -14.03
CA ASN A 141 4.13 -5.80 -13.57
C ASN A 141 4.16 -4.31 -13.20
N TRP A 142 5.13 -3.54 -13.71
CA TRP A 142 5.29 -2.12 -13.38
C TRP A 142 4.05 -1.26 -13.67
N ALA A 143 3.21 -1.66 -14.62
CA ALA A 143 1.93 -0.98 -14.90
C ALA A 143 0.95 -1.00 -13.71
N ASN A 144 1.15 -1.89 -12.73
CA ASN A 144 0.34 -2.01 -11.53
C ASN A 144 1.06 -1.51 -10.27
N VAL A 145 2.19 -0.80 -10.41
CA VAL A 145 3.01 -0.32 -9.30
C VAL A 145 3.20 1.17 -9.36
N VAL A 146 3.03 1.83 -8.22
CA VAL A 146 3.50 3.19 -7.96
C VAL A 146 4.62 3.09 -6.92
N LEU A 147 5.78 3.65 -7.25
CA LEU A 147 6.88 3.80 -6.29
C LEU A 147 6.64 5.09 -5.49
N ALA A 148 6.66 5.00 -4.16
CA ALA A 148 6.38 6.11 -3.25
C ALA A 148 7.51 6.33 -2.26
#